data_AF-A0A920P1E2-F1
#
_entry.id   AF-A0A920P1E2-F1
#
_cell.length_a   1.000
_cell.length_b   1.000
_cell.length_c   1.000
_cell.angle_alpha   90.00
_cell.angle_beta   90.00
_cell.angle_gamma   90.00
#
_symmetry.space_group_name_H-M   'P 1'
#
loop_
_entity.id
_entity.type
_entity.pdbx_description
1 polymer ?
#
loop_
_entity_poly.entity_id
_entity_poly.type
_entity_poly.pdbx_seq_one_letter_code
_entity_poly.pdbx_strand_id
1 'polypeptide(L)'
;MIKWALKVDVENVECTKLQSKLARGYSSHHFYKVLVQEFCGISISKAKQSSDFGKKVLDVEHLKYSSNDVLYIPKIHQELNKILIREKRIELYKNALKYLKKRVDLDLAGYENIDIWSHE
;
A
#
# COMPACT_ATOMS: atom_id res chain seq x y z
N MET A 1 -4.30 7.59 -9.25
CA MET A 1 -5.77 7.71 -9.38
C MET A 1 -6.37 8.90 -8.63
N ILE A 2 -6.23 9.04 -7.30
CA ILE A 2 -6.85 10.16 -6.54
C ILE A 2 -6.50 11.54 -7.11
N LYS A 3 -5.21 11.82 -7.30
CA LYS A 3 -4.74 13.08 -7.90
C LYS A 3 -5.32 13.33 -9.30
N TRP A 4 -5.42 12.29 -10.13
CA TRP A 4 -5.94 12.42 -11.49
C TRP A 4 -7.46 12.63 -11.52
N ALA A 5 -8.20 11.85 -10.75
CA ALA A 5 -9.67 11.83 -10.75
C ALA A 5 -10.28 13.00 -9.97
N LEU A 6 -9.72 13.33 -8.81
CA LEU A 6 -10.28 14.34 -7.90
C LEU A 6 -9.49 15.66 -7.91
N LYS A 7 -8.35 15.72 -8.58
CA LYS A 7 -7.45 16.90 -8.62
C LYS A 7 -6.97 17.34 -7.23
N VAL A 8 -6.85 16.39 -6.30
CA VAL A 8 -6.37 16.62 -4.92
C VAL A 8 -4.97 16.09 -4.74
N ASP A 9 -4.11 16.91 -4.12
CA ASP A 9 -2.83 16.47 -3.59
C ASP A 9 -3.02 15.90 -2.17
N VAL A 10 -2.74 14.61 -2.00
CA VAL A 10 -2.84 13.93 -0.70
C VAL A 10 -1.55 14.15 0.09
N GLU A 11 -1.69 14.56 1.34
CA GLU A 11 -0.58 14.77 2.28
C GLU A 11 -0.64 13.80 3.46
N ASN A 12 0.42 13.74 4.27
CA ASN A 12 0.52 12.89 5.46
C ASN A 12 0.21 11.41 5.18
N VAL A 13 0.83 10.89 4.11
CA VAL A 13 0.63 9.50 3.66
C VAL A 13 1.59 8.56 4.38
N GLU A 14 1.09 7.39 4.78
CA GLU A 14 1.88 6.24 5.22
C GLU A 14 1.67 5.08 4.24
N CYS A 15 2.71 4.28 4.00
CA CYS A 15 2.67 3.20 3.00
C CYS A 15 3.18 1.87 3.55
N THR A 16 2.26 1.00 3.98
CA THR A 16 2.58 -0.33 4.52
C THR A 16 3.31 -1.24 3.52
N LYS A 17 3.08 -1.06 2.22
CA LYS A 17 3.81 -1.80 1.18
C LYS A 17 5.29 -1.41 1.15
N LEU A 18 5.60 -0.11 1.23
CA LEU A 18 6.97 0.39 1.27
C LEU A 18 7.64 0.00 2.60
N GLN A 19 6.94 0.16 3.73
CA GLN A 19 7.41 -0.33 5.03
C GLN A 19 7.75 -1.82 4.95
N SER A 20 6.86 -2.63 4.39
CA SER A 20 7.08 -4.07 4.28
C SER A 20 8.29 -4.42 3.42
N LYS A 21 8.51 -3.74 2.29
CA LYS A 21 9.69 -3.98 1.44
C LYS A 21 11.00 -3.71 2.19
N LEU A 22 11.04 -2.66 3.01
CA LEU A 22 12.23 -2.28 3.76
C LEU A 22 12.41 -3.09 5.05
N ALA A 23 11.31 -3.49 5.70
CA ALA A 23 11.32 -4.23 6.96
C ALA A 23 11.52 -5.74 6.77
N ARG A 24 10.84 -6.35 5.79
CA ARG A 24 10.73 -7.80 5.61
C ARG A 24 11.67 -8.28 4.52
N GLY A 25 12.99 -8.06 4.69
CA GLY A 25 14.01 -8.47 3.72
C GLY A 25 14.09 -10.00 3.47
N TYR A 26 13.46 -10.80 4.33
CA TYR A 26 13.35 -12.25 4.19
C TYR A 26 12.15 -12.71 3.34
N SER A 27 11.29 -11.80 2.88
CA SER A 27 10.09 -12.13 2.13
C SER A 27 9.97 -11.28 0.87
N SER A 28 9.63 -11.92 -0.24
CA SER A 28 9.24 -11.24 -1.49
C SER A 28 7.75 -10.88 -1.55
N HIS A 29 6.95 -11.33 -0.56
CA HIS A 29 5.50 -11.20 -0.58
C HIS A 29 5.03 -10.02 0.27
N HIS A 30 4.73 -8.90 -0.39
CA HIS A 30 4.32 -7.63 0.27
C HIS A 30 2.85 -7.25 0.02
N PHE A 31 2.01 -8.21 -0.37
CA PHE A 31 0.59 -7.98 -0.61
C PHE A 31 -0.17 -7.86 0.72
N TYR A 32 -1.20 -7.00 0.76
CA TYR A 32 -2.00 -6.76 1.96
C TYR A 32 -2.51 -8.05 2.62
N LYS A 33 -3.10 -8.99 1.85
CA LYS A 33 -3.55 -10.30 2.38
C LYS A 33 -2.46 -11.07 3.13
N VAL A 34 -1.22 -11.03 2.63
CA VAL A 34 -0.08 -11.73 3.28
C VAL A 34 0.28 -11.02 4.59
N LEU A 35 0.28 -9.69 4.60
CA LEU A 35 0.53 -8.89 5.81
C LEU A 35 -0.55 -9.08 6.87
N VAL A 36 -1.82 -9.17 6.48
CA VAL A 36 -2.92 -9.46 7.40
C VAL A 36 -2.75 -10.85 8.01
N GLN A 37 -2.43 -11.86 7.20
CA GLN A 37 -2.19 -13.20 7.72
C GLN A 37 -1.01 -13.23 8.70
N GLU A 38 0.10 -12.59 8.37
CA GLU A 38 1.33 -12.61 9.18
C GLU A 38 1.17 -11.83 10.50
N PHE A 39 0.67 -10.60 10.45
CA PHE A 39 0.62 -9.72 11.62
C PHE A 39 -0.69 -9.79 12.40
N CYS A 40 -1.78 -10.24 11.76
CA CYS A 40 -3.09 -10.33 12.40
C CYS A 40 -3.56 -11.77 12.63
N GLY A 41 -2.95 -12.77 11.98
CA GLY A 41 -3.38 -14.18 12.09
C GLY A 41 -4.70 -14.48 11.38
N ILE A 42 -5.16 -13.57 10.51
CA ILE A 42 -6.48 -13.63 9.87
C ILE A 42 -6.32 -13.83 8.36
N SER A 43 -7.09 -14.77 7.81
CA SER A 43 -7.19 -14.95 6.36
C SER A 43 -8.33 -14.09 5.81
N ILE A 44 -8.00 -13.22 4.85
CA ILE A 44 -8.99 -12.39 4.17
C ILE A 44 -9.28 -12.91 2.75
N SER A 45 -10.55 -12.86 2.37
CA SER A 45 -11.01 -13.22 1.02
C SER A 45 -10.72 -12.08 0.03
N LYS A 46 -10.32 -12.46 -1.19
CA LYS A 46 -10.13 -11.55 -2.34
C LYS A 46 -11.21 -11.72 -3.41
N ALA A 47 -12.30 -12.42 -3.10
CA ALA A 47 -13.31 -12.80 -4.09
C ALA A 47 -13.93 -11.61 -4.86
N LYS A 48 -13.96 -10.41 -4.26
CA LYS A 48 -14.50 -9.18 -4.88
C LYS A 48 -13.42 -8.25 -5.41
N GLN A 49 -12.15 -8.63 -5.46
CA GLN A 49 -11.08 -7.74 -5.93
C GLN A 49 -11.27 -7.34 -7.41
N SER A 50 -11.85 -8.22 -8.23
CA SER A 50 -12.09 -8.02 -9.67
C SER A 50 -13.58 -7.92 -10.02
N SER A 51 -14.44 -7.53 -9.08
CA SER A 51 -15.87 -7.31 -9.34
C SER A 51 -16.17 -5.88 -9.74
N ASP A 52 -17.35 -5.66 -10.31
CA ASP A 52 -17.79 -4.34 -10.76
C ASP A 52 -18.20 -3.45 -9.58
N PHE A 53 -17.32 -2.51 -9.22
CA PHE A 53 -17.55 -1.44 -8.24
C PHE A 53 -18.25 -0.19 -8.81
N GLY A 54 -18.54 -0.15 -10.12
CA GLY A 54 -19.21 0.98 -10.78
C GLY A 54 -20.73 0.96 -10.64
N LYS A 55 -21.31 -0.05 -9.99
CA LYS A 55 -22.75 -0.19 -9.79
C LYS A 55 -23.32 0.91 -8.90
N LYS A 56 -24.54 1.37 -9.20
CA LYS A 56 -25.28 2.34 -8.37
C LYS A 56 -25.51 1.86 -6.93
N VAL A 57 -25.68 0.55 -6.75
CA VAL A 57 -25.90 -0.07 -5.43
C VAL A 57 -24.89 -1.19 -5.26
N LEU A 58 -24.05 -1.09 -4.24
CA LEU A 58 -23.10 -2.13 -3.86
C LEU A 58 -23.81 -3.17 -2.97
N ASP A 59 -23.50 -4.45 -3.21
CA ASP A 59 -24.00 -5.53 -2.34
C ASP A 59 -23.22 -5.60 -1.00
N VAL A 60 -23.76 -6.36 -0.06
CA VAL A 60 -23.16 -6.55 1.27
C VAL A 60 -21.75 -7.15 1.19
N GLU A 61 -21.45 -7.96 0.17
CA GLU A 61 -20.13 -8.55 0.00
C GLU A 61 -19.09 -7.53 -0.46
N HIS A 62 -19.48 -6.57 -1.33
CA HIS A 62 -18.62 -5.44 -1.70
C HIS A 62 -18.32 -4.57 -0.48
N LEU A 63 -19.33 -4.25 0.34
CA LEU A 63 -19.14 -3.47 1.56
C LEU A 63 -18.18 -4.17 2.54
N LYS A 64 -18.39 -5.48 2.75
CA LYS A 64 -17.49 -6.31 3.58
C LYS A 64 -16.07 -6.36 3.02
N TYR A 65 -15.92 -6.50 1.70
CA TYR A 65 -14.61 -6.48 1.06
C TYR A 65 -13.90 -5.14 1.28
N SER A 66 -14.58 -4.02 0.98
CA SER A 66 -14.01 -2.67 1.11
C SER A 66 -13.62 -2.35 2.56
N SER A 67 -14.43 -2.75 3.55
CA SER A 67 -14.08 -2.58 4.96
C SER A 67 -12.84 -3.41 5.34
N ASN A 68 -12.76 -4.67 4.89
CA ASN A 68 -11.63 -5.54 5.20
C ASN A 68 -10.31 -5.06 4.57
N ASP A 69 -10.37 -4.34 3.45
CA ASP A 69 -9.19 -3.83 2.74
C ASP A 69 -8.47 -2.69 3.49
N VAL A 70 -9.10 -2.12 4.53
CA VAL A 70 -8.53 -1.05 5.34
C VAL A 70 -8.44 -1.37 6.83
N LEU A 71 -9.28 -2.27 7.34
CA LEU A 71 -9.45 -2.53 8.78
C LEU A 71 -8.13 -2.84 9.51
N TYR A 72 -7.24 -3.59 8.88
CA TYR A 72 -6.02 -4.09 9.51
C TYR A 72 -4.78 -3.23 9.25
N ILE A 73 -4.89 -2.18 8.43
CA ILE A 73 -3.77 -1.29 8.09
C ILE A 73 -3.09 -0.69 9.34
N PRO A 74 -3.82 -0.17 10.36
CA PRO A 74 -3.19 0.44 11.52
C PRO A 74 -2.29 -0.54 12.30
N LYS A 75 -2.77 -1.77 12.50
CA LYS A 75 -2.01 -2.82 13.19
C LYS A 75 -0.76 -3.23 12.38
N ILE A 76 -0.92 -3.46 11.08
CA ILE A 76 0.20 -3.79 10.18
C ILE A 76 1.26 -2.67 10.20
N HIS A 77 0.82 -1.41 10.12
CA HIS A 77 1.70 -0.25 10.17
C HIS A 77 2.53 -0.20 11.45
N GLN A 78 1.90 -0.44 12.61
CA GLN A 78 2.58 -0.48 13.91
C GLN A 78 3.64 -1.59 13.97
N GLU A 79 3.31 -2.82 13.57
CA GLU A 79 4.26 -3.93 13.59
C GLU A 79 5.44 -3.72 12.62
N LEU A 80 5.16 -3.22 11.41
CA LEU A 80 6.22 -2.90 10.46
C LEU A 80 7.16 -1.79 10.97
N ASN A 81 6.63 -0.77 11.65
CA ASN A 81 7.46 0.27 12.26
C ASN A 81 8.40 -0.28 13.34
N LYS A 82 7.93 -1.22 14.18
CA LYS A 82 8.81 -1.88 15.17
C LYS A 82 9.99 -2.57 14.50
N ILE A 83 9.74 -3.27 13.38
CA ILE A 83 10.80 -3.93 12.60
C ILE A 83 11.74 -2.89 11.99
N LEU A 84 11.22 -1.83 11.36
CA LEU A 84 12.06 -0.76 10.78
C LEU A 84 12.96 -0.09 11.81
N ILE A 85 12.47 0.12 13.03
CA ILE A 85 13.27 0.67 14.14
C ILE A 85 14.35 -0.32 14.57
N ARG A 86 13.99 -1.59 14.78
CA ARG A 86 14.94 -2.66 15.14
C ARG A 86 16.07 -2.80 14.13
N GLU A 87 15.74 -2.77 12.84
CA GLU A 87 16.69 -2.89 11.73
C GLU A 87 17.41 -1.58 11.38
N LYS A 88 17.14 -0.48 12.11
CA LYS A 88 17.69 0.87 11.85
C LYS A 88 17.39 1.41 10.44
N ARG A 89 16.22 1.07 9.88
CA ARG A 89 15.76 1.46 8.53
C ARG A 89 14.64 2.51 8.52
N ILE A 90 14.19 2.98 9.69
CA ILE A 90 13.07 3.93 9.79
C ILE A 90 13.34 5.24 9.06
N GLU A 91 14.57 5.74 9.09
CA GLU A 91 14.93 7.00 8.42
C GLU A 91 14.98 6.83 6.90
N LEU A 92 15.47 5.69 6.42
CA LEU A 92 15.41 5.33 5.00
C LEU A 92 13.95 5.28 4.51
N TYR A 93 13.05 4.68 5.30
CA TYR A 93 11.62 4.65 5.00
C TYR A 93 11.03 6.07 4.88
N LYS A 94 11.27 6.93 5.89
CA LYS A 94 10.77 8.31 5.88
C LYS A 94 11.28 9.09 4.67
N ASN A 95 12.55 8.92 4.31
CA ASN A 95 13.13 9.61 3.16
C ASN A 95 12.59 9.09 1.83
N ALA A 96 12.40 7.77 1.69
CA ALA A 96 11.76 7.19 0.51
C ALA A 96 10.30 7.66 0.36
N LEU A 97 9.57 7.78 1.47
CA LEU A 97 8.17 8.22 1.47
C LEU A 97 7.99 9.67 0.99
N LYS A 98 8.95 10.56 1.30
CA LYS A 98 8.96 11.94 0.77
C LYS A 98 8.94 12.00 -0.76
N TYR A 99 9.49 10.97 -1.42
CA TYR A 99 9.50 10.89 -2.88
C TYR A 99 8.16 10.45 -3.48
N LEU A 100 7.24 9.89 -2.69
CA LEU A 100 6.00 9.29 -3.19
C LEU A 100 5.19 10.23 -4.10
N LYS A 101 5.10 11.51 -3.74
CA LYS A 101 4.40 12.51 -4.57
C LYS A 101 5.03 12.66 -5.95
N LYS A 102 6.37 12.68 -6.02
CA LYS A 102 7.11 12.75 -7.29
C LYS A 102 6.96 11.47 -8.10
N ARG A 103 6.94 10.30 -7.45
CA ARG A 103 6.63 9.04 -8.13
C ARG A 103 5.23 9.07 -8.76
N VAL A 104 4.23 9.59 -8.06
CA VAL A 104 2.87 9.74 -8.62
C VAL A 104 2.88 10.70 -9.82
N ASP A 105 3.61 11.81 -9.76
CA ASP A 105 3.72 12.74 -10.88
C ASP A 105 4.35 12.08 -12.12
N LEU A 106 5.39 11.27 -11.92
CA LEU A 106 6.02 10.48 -12.99
C LEU A 106 5.09 9.43 -13.59
N ASP A 107 4.36 8.70 -12.75
CA ASP A 107 3.37 7.72 -13.20
C ASP A 107 2.29 8.40 -14.06
N LEU A 108 1.85 9.61 -13.70
CA LEU A 108 0.88 10.37 -14.50
C LEU A 108 1.47 10.92 -15.80
N ALA A 109 2.79 11.06 -15.89
CA ALA A 109 3.50 11.48 -17.08
C ALA A 109 3.89 10.31 -18.02
N GLY A 110 3.52 9.07 -17.70
CA GLY A 110 3.76 7.88 -18.53
C GLY A 110 5.01 7.07 -18.18
N TYR A 111 5.62 7.31 -17.00
CA TYR A 111 6.81 6.58 -16.54
C TYR A 111 6.48 5.46 -15.53
N GLU A 112 5.24 4.96 -15.50
CA GLU A 112 4.76 4.02 -14.49
C GLU A 112 5.45 2.64 -14.54
N ASN A 113 5.94 2.24 -15.71
CA ASN A 113 6.60 0.94 -15.93
C ASN A 113 8.12 1.06 -16.06
N ILE A 114 8.67 2.27 -15.90
CA ILE A 114 10.09 2.55 -16.05
C ILE A 114 10.64 3.01 -14.70
N ASP A 115 11.81 2.49 -14.34
CA ASP A 115 12.61 3.10 -13.29
C ASP A 115 13.44 4.22 -13.91
N ILE A 116 13.07 5.47 -13.65
CA ILE A 116 13.73 6.64 -14.24
C ILE A 116 15.20 6.80 -13.84
N TRP A 117 15.66 6.03 -12.84
CA TRP A 117 17.06 5.99 -12.43
C TRP A 117 17.83 4.80 -13.00
N SER A 118 17.15 3.88 -13.68
CA SER A 118 17.77 2.75 -14.38
C SER A 118 18.33 3.20 -15.73
N HIS A 119 19.40 2.52 -16.17
CA HIS A 119 19.94 2.68 -17.52
C HIS A 119 19.09 1.97 -18.59
N GLU A 120 18.25 1.03 -18.16
CA GLU A 120 17.27 0.29 -18.97
C GLU A 120 15.84 0.56 -18.48
#